data_AF-A0A963WZA3-F1
#
_entry.id   AF-A0A963WZA3-F1
#
_cell.length_a   1.000
_cell.length_b   1.000
_cell.length_c   1.000
_cell.angle_alpha   90.00
_cell.angle_beta   90.00
_cell.angle_gamma   90.00
#
_symmetry.space_group_name_H-M   'P 1'
#
loop_
_entity.id
_entity.type
_entity.pdbx_description
1 polymer ?
#
loop_
_entity_poly.entity_id
_entity_poly.type
_entity_poly.pdbx_seq_one_letter_code
_entity_poly.pdbx_strand_id
1 'polypeptide(L)'
;MISGREEASAIARLIGADRKRTVGWVYLWNTAELAVLWLDVHEAAASIHPPLRPEVLAHARSSTSGALIDLLSVLSTITDESLA
;
A
#
# COMPACT_ATOMS: atom_id res chain seq x y z
N MET A 1 30.20 12.74 4.52
CA MET A 1 29.10 12.55 3.56
C MET A 1 28.37 11.30 3.98
N ILE A 2 27.13 11.42 4.46
CA ILE A 2 26.30 10.25 4.77
C ILE A 2 25.84 9.71 3.41
N SER A 3 26.33 8.52 3.05
CA SER A 3 25.87 7.80 1.88
C SER A 3 24.37 7.57 2.05
N GLY A 4 23.54 8.21 1.23
CA GLY A 4 22.08 8.08 1.32
C GLY A 4 21.70 6.62 1.13
N ARG A 5 21.38 5.92 2.22
CA ARG A 5 20.70 4.64 2.12
C ARG A 5 19.27 4.95 1.68
N GLU A 6 18.84 4.28 0.64
CA GLU A 6 17.44 4.22 0.28
C GLU A 6 16.74 3.48 1.42
N GLU A 7 15.99 4.23 2.22
CA GLU A 7 15.27 3.72 3.37
C GLU A 7 13.78 3.70 3.03
N ALA A 8 13.14 2.57 3.33
CA ALA A 8 11.72 2.36 3.12
C ALA A 8 11.04 2.16 4.48
N SER A 9 9.92 2.86 4.68
CA SER A 9 9.09 2.71 5.89
C SER A 9 7.82 1.98 5.55
N ALA A 10 7.45 0.98 6.36
CA ALA A 10 6.14 0.34 6.26
C ALA A 10 5.06 1.34 6.73
N ILE A 11 4.14 1.71 5.84
CA ILE A 11 3.11 2.72 6.12
C ILE A 11 1.70 2.11 6.24
N ALA A 12 1.47 0.94 5.65
CA ALA A 12 0.20 0.25 5.76
C ALA A 12 0.33 -1.27 5.56
N ARG A 13 -0.69 -2.00 6.01
CA ARG A 13 -0.84 -3.45 5.81
C ARG A 13 -1.88 -3.71 4.73
N LEU A 14 -1.65 -4.72 3.92
CA LEU A 14 -2.65 -5.34 3.06
C LEU A 14 -3.37 -6.43 3.86
N ILE A 15 -4.69 -6.35 3.94
CA ILE A 15 -5.52 -7.29 4.68
C ILE A 15 -6.20 -8.23 3.69
N GLY A 16 -6.12 -9.54 3.96
CA GLY A 16 -6.74 -10.58 3.14
C GLY A 16 -8.27 -10.56 3.22
N ALA A 17 -8.92 -11.40 2.41
CA ALA A 17 -10.38 -11.49 2.34
C ALA A 17 -11.03 -11.89 3.67
N ASP A 18 -10.30 -12.59 4.54
CA ASP A 18 -10.76 -12.98 5.88
C ASP A 18 -10.77 -11.82 6.89
N ARG A 19 -10.32 -10.62 6.47
CA ARG A 19 -10.23 -9.37 7.24
C ARG A 19 -9.38 -9.45 8.51
N LYS A 20 -8.59 -10.51 8.69
CA LYS A 20 -7.79 -10.76 9.89
C LYS A 20 -6.32 -10.94 9.57
N ARG A 21 -6.01 -11.60 8.46
CA ARG A 21 -4.63 -11.89 8.08
C ARG A 21 -4.02 -10.73 7.29
N THR A 22 -2.78 -10.40 7.64
CA THR A 22 -1.95 -9.51 6.84
C THR A 22 -1.34 -10.33 5.72
N VAL A 23 -1.69 -10.00 4.47
CA VAL A 23 -1.20 -10.69 3.26
C VAL A 23 -0.04 -9.93 2.59
N GLY A 24 0.22 -8.70 3.05
CA GLY A 24 1.31 -7.89 2.55
C GLY A 24 1.48 -6.57 3.29
N TRP A 25 2.47 -5.80 2.90
CA TRP A 25 2.81 -4.50 3.45
C TRP A 25 3.05 -3.49 2.34
N VAL A 26 2.60 -2.26 2.56
CA VAL A 26 2.90 -1.12 1.70
C VAL A 26 4.05 -0.35 2.32
N TYR A 27 5.09 -0.12 1.53
CA TYR A 27 6.26 0.66 1.90
C TYR A 27 6.30 1.96 1.12
N LEU A 28 6.70 3.03 1.79
CA LEU A 28 7.06 4.30 1.18
C LEU A 28 8.57 4.50 1.30
N TRP A 29 9.23 4.62 0.16
CA TRP A 29 10.64 4.97 0.07
C TRP A 29 10.82 6.48 0.26
N ASN A 30 12.00 6.89 0.74
CA ASN A 30 12.39 8.30 0.82
C ASN A 30 12.43 8.99 -0.56
N THR A 31 12.51 8.24 -1.65
CA THR A 31 12.37 8.68 -3.05
C THR A 31 10.92 8.90 -3.48
N ALA A 32 9.97 8.79 -2.54
CA ALA A 32 8.52 8.82 -2.76
C ALA A 32 7.95 7.64 -3.55
N GLU A 33 8.75 6.64 -3.90
CA GLU A 33 8.27 5.41 -4.52
C GLU A 33 7.44 4.59 -3.52
N LEU A 34 6.33 4.02 -3.98
CA LEU A 34 5.57 3.03 -3.23
C LEU A 34 5.92 1.63 -3.71
N ALA A 35 6.18 0.73 -2.76
CA ALA A 35 6.42 -0.67 -3.03
C ALA A 35 5.50 -1.55 -2.17
N VAL A 36 5.22 -2.75 -2.65
CA VAL A 36 4.45 -3.75 -1.92
C VAL A 36 5.31 -4.97 -1.66
N LEU A 37 5.39 -5.37 -0.40
CA LEU A 37 5.92 -6.66 0.00
C LEU A 37 4.75 -7.61 0.23
N TRP A 38 4.61 -8.62 -0.63
CA TRP A 38 3.63 -9.70 -0.45
C TRP A 38 4.18 -10.75 0.51
N LEU A 39 3.38 -11.14 1.50
CA LEU A 39 3.70 -12.24 2.41
C LEU A 39 3.13 -13.57 1.92
N ASP A 40 1.98 -13.51 1.26
CA ASP A 40 1.36 -14.64 0.58
C ASP A 40 1.01 -14.21 -0.85
N VAL A 41 1.65 -14.82 -1.85
CA VAL A 41 1.45 -14.47 -3.27
C VAL A 41 0.16 -15.07 -3.84
N HIS A 42 -0.47 -16.01 -3.12
CA HIS A 42 -1.69 -16.68 -3.55
C HIS A 42 -2.95 -16.04 -2.96
N GLU A 43 -2.81 -15.22 -1.91
CA GLU A 43 -3.94 -14.53 -1.28
C GLU A 43 -4.04 -13.07 -1.75
N ALA A 44 -5.17 -12.72 -2.37
CA ALA A 44 -5.44 -11.35 -2.80
C ALA A 44 -5.71 -10.42 -1.60
N ALA A 45 -5.19 -9.20 -1.66
CA ALA A 45 -5.55 -8.15 -0.73
C ALA A 45 -7.00 -7.69 -0.97
N ALA A 46 -7.79 -7.60 0.10
CA ALA A 46 -9.15 -7.09 0.07
C ALA A 46 -9.23 -5.62 0.53
N SER A 47 -8.33 -5.19 1.42
CA SER A 47 -8.28 -3.79 1.89
C SER A 47 -6.90 -3.39 2.41
N ILE A 48 -6.71 -2.10 2.66
CA ILE A 48 -5.49 -1.53 3.27
C ILE A 48 -5.79 -0.92 4.63
N HIS A 49 -4.91 -1.15 5.60
CA HIS A 49 -5.00 -0.52 6.92
C HIS A 49 -3.66 0.05 7.41
N PRO A 50 -3.60 1.35 7.79
CA PRO A 50 -4.65 2.36 7.59
C PRO A 50 -4.84 2.68 6.10
N PRO A 51 -6.01 3.19 5.67
CA PRO A 51 -6.21 3.65 4.30
C PRO A 51 -5.13 4.66 3.89
N LEU A 52 -4.63 4.55 2.66
CA LEU A 52 -3.65 5.52 2.16
C LEU A 52 -4.35 6.83 1.85
N ARG A 53 -3.75 7.93 2.33
CA ARG A 53 -4.27 9.26 2.06
C ARG A 53 -4.05 9.63 0.58
N PRO A 54 -4.99 10.32 -0.07
CA PRO A 54 -4.86 10.71 -1.48
C PRO A 54 -3.57 11.49 -1.78
N GLU A 55 -3.06 12.27 -0.83
CA GLU A 55 -1.84 13.06 -1.00
C GLU A 55 -0.61 12.16 -1.15
N VAL A 56 -0.56 11.02 -0.45
CA VAL A 56 0.53 10.04 -0.56
C VAL A 56 0.52 9.40 -1.95
N LEU A 57 -0.66 9.02 -2.44
CA LEU A 57 -0.83 8.46 -3.79
C LEU A 57 -0.49 9.46 -4.89
N ALA A 58 -0.91 10.72 -4.73
CA ALA A 58 -0.59 11.79 -5.68
C ALA A 58 0.91 12.07 -5.73
N HIS A 59 1.57 12.10 -4.56
CA HIS A 59 3.01 12.33 -4.48
C HIS A 59 3.83 11.21 -5.10
N ALA A 60 3.42 9.95 -4.89
CA ALA A 60 4.11 8.77 -5.41
C ALA A 60 3.88 8.50 -6.91
N ARG A 61 2.92 9.19 -7.54
CA ARG A 61 2.50 8.90 -8.92
C ARG A 61 3.59 9.14 -9.98
N SER A 62 4.57 9.99 -9.70
CA SER A 62 5.69 10.27 -10.61
C SER A 62 6.80 9.22 -10.57
N SER A 63 6.92 8.49 -9.44
CA SER A 63 7.97 7.50 -9.18
C SER A 63 7.45 6.07 -9.15
N THR A 64 6.14 5.87 -9.05
CA THR A 64 5.48 4.56 -8.93
C THR A 64 4.65 4.27 -10.18
N SER A 65 4.60 3.01 -10.60
CA SER A 65 3.71 2.56 -11.67
C SER A 65 2.25 2.96 -11.40
N GLY A 66 1.59 3.54 -12.41
CA GLY A 66 0.18 3.94 -12.31
C GLY A 66 -0.75 2.79 -11.90
N ALA A 67 -0.49 1.57 -12.39
CA ALA A 67 -1.28 0.39 -12.03
C ALA A 67 -1.20 0.06 -10.52
N LEU A 68 -0.05 0.28 -9.89
CA LEU A 68 0.11 0.09 -8.45
C LEU A 68 -0.62 1.20 -7.68
N ILE A 69 -0.50 2.45 -8.13
CA ILE A 69 -1.25 3.58 -7.54
C ILE A 69 -2.76 3.32 -7.59
N ASP A 70 -3.27 2.87 -8.74
CA ASP A 70 -4.70 2.58 -8.93
C ASP A 70 -5.16 1.42 -8.01
N LEU A 71 -4.37 0.34 -7.92
CA LEU A 71 -4.65 -0.77 -7.01
C LEU A 71 -4.73 -0.30 -5.55
N LEU A 72 -3.71 0.44 -5.08
CA LEU A 72 -3.65 0.91 -3.69
C LEU A 72 -4.77 1.94 -3.38
N SER A 73 -5.15 2.75 -4.37
CA SER A 73 -6.29 3.66 -4.27
C SER A 73 -7.59 2.88 -4.05
N VAL A 74 -7.88 1.87 -4.89
CA VAL A 74 -9.08 1.04 -4.75
C VAL A 74 -9.11 0.37 -3.38
N LEU A 75 -8.03 -0.29 -2.96
CA LEU A 75 -8.00 -1.00 -1.68
C LEU A 75 -8.09 -0.06 -0.46
N SER A 76 -7.75 1.23 -0.61
CA SER A 76 -7.92 2.25 0.44
C SER A 76 -9.36 2.77 0.55
N THR A 77 -10.15 2.63 -0.53
CA THR A 77 -11.58 3.01 -0.53
C THR A 77 -12.49 1.91 -0.02
N ILE A 78 -12.03 0.66 -0.01
CA ILE A 78 -12.77 -0.49 0.52
C ILE A 78 -12.73 -0.43 2.05
N THR A 79 -13.60 0.44 2.58
CA THR A 79 -13.97 0.52 4.00
C THR A 79 -15.35 -0.10 4.13
N ASP A 80 -15.65 -0.77 5.25
CA ASP A 80 -16.76 -1.71 5.51
C ASP A 80 -18.22 -1.27 5.17
N GLU A 81 -18.46 -0.16 4.47
CA GLU A 81 -19.80 0.29 3.99
C GLU A 81 -20.34 -0.48 2.77
N SER A 82 -20.10 -1.79 2.70
CA SER A 82 -20.74 -2.65 1.69
C SER A 82 -21.65 -3.73 2.30
N LEU A 83 -21.98 -3.62 3.59
CA LEU A 83 -22.98 -4.46 4.26
C LEU A 83 -23.79 -3.62 5.26
N ALA A 84 -24.62 -2.71 4.75
CA ALA A 84 -25.74 -2.11 5.49
C ALA A 84 -26.99 -2.14 4.61
#